data_AF-A0A1F7PK34-F1
#
_entry.id   AF-A0A1F7PK34-F1
#
_cell.length_a   1.000
_cell.length_b   1.000
_cell.length_c   1.000
_cell.angle_alpha   90.00
_cell.angle_beta   90.00
_cell.angle_gamma   90.00
#
_symmetry.space_group_name_H-M   'P 1'
#
loop_
_entity.id
_entity.type
_entity.pdbx_description
1 polymer ?
#
loop_
_entity_poly.entity_id
_entity_poly.type
_entity_poly.pdbx_seq_one_letter_code
_entity_poly.pdbx_strand_id
1 'polypeptide(L)'
;MRAQKKILDIARGRVPEGGRVVLTEGEINAFLTRHLADTADLPFGGVAVGFSGDGTVAFKGRVPMRRAVPLFSTAAGLVPSAWLERPVWFYVAARPRVESRGRRHHLYFVVERFAVGRQPLPASLLKLLLDPVALRALAWPIPDGVGSVTIEPGQVAIRPAS
;
A
#
# COMPACT_ATOMS: atom_id res chain seq x y z
N MET A 1 -9.25 -18.63 -2.94
CA MET A 1 -10.36 -18.28 -3.85
C MET A 1 -11.31 -17.22 -3.29
N ARG A 2 -11.75 -17.28 -2.02
CA ARG A 2 -12.72 -16.31 -1.43
C ARG A 2 -12.22 -14.85 -1.39
N ALA A 3 -10.99 -14.60 -0.93
CA ALA A 3 -10.43 -13.24 -0.82
C ALA A 3 -10.21 -12.55 -2.17
N GLN A 4 -9.72 -13.28 -3.17
CA GLN A 4 -9.52 -12.76 -4.54
C GLN A 4 -10.85 -12.35 -5.18
N LYS A 5 -11.86 -13.21 -5.08
CA LYS A 5 -13.20 -12.91 -5.60
C LYS A 5 -13.76 -11.66 -4.92
N LYS A 6 -13.57 -11.51 -3.61
CA LYS A 6 -14.01 -10.34 -2.84
C LYS A 6 -13.31 -9.04 -3.28
N ILE A 7 -11.98 -9.04 -3.42
CA ILE A 7 -11.22 -7.86 -3.87
C ILE A 7 -11.56 -7.51 -5.32
N LEU A 8 -11.67 -8.52 -6.19
CA LEU A 8 -12.02 -8.32 -7.60
C LEU A 8 -13.47 -7.85 -7.78
N ASP A 9 -14.40 -8.35 -6.98
CA ASP A 9 -15.81 -7.92 -6.98
C ASP A 9 -15.92 -6.47 -6.51
N ILE A 10 -15.18 -6.06 -5.46
CA ILE A 10 -15.05 -4.65 -5.07
C ILE A 10 -14.45 -3.82 -6.20
N ALA A 11 -13.34 -4.25 -6.81
CA ALA A 11 -12.70 -3.54 -7.91
C ALA A 11 -13.61 -3.38 -9.15
N ARG A 12 -14.54 -4.33 -9.34
CA ARG A 12 -15.57 -4.31 -10.40
C ARG A 12 -16.86 -3.59 -9.99
N GLY A 13 -16.91 -2.97 -8.81
CA GLY A 13 -18.10 -2.26 -8.30
C GLY A 13 -19.24 -3.17 -7.84
N ARG A 14 -19.02 -4.48 -7.75
CA ARG A 14 -19.97 -5.45 -7.20
C ARG A 14 -19.78 -5.54 -5.69
N VAL A 15 -20.21 -4.51 -4.98
CA VAL A 15 -20.39 -4.60 -3.52
C VAL A 15 -21.66 -5.44 -3.30
N PRO A 16 -21.64 -6.50 -2.48
CA PRO A 16 -22.84 -7.25 -2.14
C PRO A 16 -23.90 -6.29 -1.58
N GLU A 17 -25.12 -6.32 -2.12
CA GLU A 17 -26.25 -5.51 -1.64
C GLU A 17 -26.38 -5.68 -0.11
N GLY A 18 -26.23 -4.58 0.64
CA GLY A 18 -26.37 -4.54 2.10
C GLY A 18 -25.20 -5.11 2.92
N GLY A 19 -24.13 -5.61 2.30
CA GLY A 19 -23.06 -6.33 3.01
C GLY A 19 -21.83 -5.47 3.32
N ARG A 20 -21.51 -5.28 4.61
CA ARG A 20 -20.19 -4.80 5.06
C ARG A 20 -19.11 -5.74 4.53
N VAL A 21 -18.18 -5.23 3.72
CA VAL A 21 -17.08 -6.02 3.18
C VAL A 21 -15.87 -5.87 4.09
N VAL A 22 -15.56 -6.91 4.85
CA VAL A 22 -14.40 -6.95 5.76
C VAL A 22 -13.23 -7.67 5.09
N LEU A 23 -12.09 -7.01 4.93
CA LEU A 23 -10.85 -7.64 4.47
C LEU A 23 -9.87 -7.72 5.64
N THR A 24 -9.45 -8.92 5.99
CA THR A 24 -8.47 -9.12 7.08
C THR A 24 -7.04 -8.90 6.61
N GLU A 25 -6.12 -8.64 7.55
CA GLU A 25 -4.67 -8.61 7.26
C GLU A 25 -4.21 -9.86 6.52
N GLY A 26 -4.65 -11.04 6.97
CA GLY A 26 -4.27 -12.32 6.37
C GLY A 26 -4.73 -12.43 4.91
N GLU A 27 -5.94 -11.99 4.60
CA GLU A 27 -6.48 -11.99 3.23
C GLU A 27 -5.71 -11.03 2.32
N ILE A 28 -5.36 -9.84 2.82
CA ILE A 28 -4.61 -8.84 2.06
C ILE A 28 -3.16 -9.29 1.86
N ASN A 29 -2.50 -9.82 2.89
CA ASN A 29 -1.16 -10.39 2.77
C ASN A 29 -1.09 -11.58 1.82
N ALA A 30 -2.10 -12.46 1.85
CA ALA A 30 -2.19 -13.58 0.90
C ALA A 30 -2.42 -13.09 -0.54
N PHE A 31 -3.20 -12.03 -0.74
CA PHE A 31 -3.39 -11.41 -2.04
C PHE A 31 -2.09 -10.79 -2.57
N LEU A 32 -1.41 -9.98 -1.75
CA LEU A 32 -0.17 -9.30 -2.10
C LEU A 32 0.94 -10.29 -2.40
N THR A 33 1.14 -11.32 -1.57
CA THR A 33 2.16 -12.35 -1.79
C THR A 33 1.99 -13.03 -3.15
N ARG A 34 0.75 -13.26 -3.59
CA ARG A 34 0.46 -13.91 -4.87
C ARG A 34 0.59 -12.96 -6.06
N HIS A 35 0.09 -11.74 -5.98
CA HIS A 35 0.02 -10.84 -7.16
C HIS A 35 1.20 -9.88 -7.28
N LEU A 36 1.93 -9.58 -6.20
CA LEU A 36 3.17 -8.80 -6.30
C LEU A 36 4.28 -9.59 -7.00
N ALA A 37 4.27 -10.92 -6.89
CA ALA A 37 5.17 -11.78 -7.64
C ALA A 37 4.86 -11.77 -9.15
N ASP A 38 3.56 -11.67 -9.51
CA ASP A 38 3.09 -11.70 -10.89
C ASP A 38 3.13 -10.33 -11.58
N THR A 39 3.15 -9.23 -10.81
CA THR A 39 3.28 -7.87 -11.34
C THR A 39 4.77 -7.53 -11.48
N ALA A 40 5.36 -8.01 -12.58
CA ALA A 40 6.80 -8.14 -12.83
C ALA A 40 7.70 -6.87 -12.65
N ASP A 41 7.13 -5.68 -12.45
CA ASP A 41 7.89 -4.42 -12.38
C ASP A 41 7.95 -3.75 -11.00
N LEU A 42 7.31 -4.33 -9.98
CA LEU A 42 7.36 -3.75 -8.64
C LEU A 42 8.69 -4.12 -7.95
N PRO A 43 9.56 -3.14 -7.57
CA PRO A 43 10.87 -3.42 -6.99
C PRO A 43 10.79 -3.88 -5.51
N PHE A 44 9.63 -4.36 -5.07
CA PHE A 44 9.33 -4.69 -3.68
C PHE A 44 9.25 -6.21 -3.49
N GLY A 45 10.15 -6.75 -2.66
CA GLY A 45 10.14 -8.15 -2.27
C GLY A 45 9.50 -8.35 -0.90
N GLY A 46 8.62 -9.34 -0.77
CA GLY A 46 8.03 -9.77 0.51
C GLY A 46 7.30 -8.65 1.24
N VAL A 47 6.40 -7.95 0.53
CA VAL A 47 5.57 -6.91 1.12
C VAL A 47 4.54 -7.54 2.04
N ALA A 48 4.45 -7.02 3.25
CA ALA A 48 3.43 -7.33 4.24
C ALA A 48 2.70 -6.06 4.67
N VAL A 49 1.41 -6.21 4.94
CA VAL A 49 0.49 -5.20 5.42
C VAL A 49 0.03 -5.56 6.82
N GLY A 50 -0.02 -4.56 7.70
CA GLY A 50 -0.67 -4.63 8.99
C GLY A 50 -1.62 -3.45 9.18
N PHE A 51 -2.70 -3.65 9.90
CA PHE A 51 -3.68 -2.65 10.29
C PHE A 51 -3.50 -2.35 11.77
N SER A 52 -3.00 -1.14 12.04
CA SER A 52 -2.90 -0.63 13.40
C SER A 52 -4.27 -0.17 13.87
N GLY A 53 -4.59 -0.41 15.14
CA GLY A 53 -5.90 -0.08 15.73
C GLY A 53 -6.21 1.42 15.84
N ASP A 54 -5.27 2.27 15.44
CA ASP A 54 -5.36 3.74 15.39
C ASP A 54 -5.81 4.26 14.01
N GLY A 55 -6.31 3.36 13.16
CA GLY A 55 -6.78 3.66 11.81
C GLY A 55 -5.66 3.76 10.76
N THR A 56 -4.45 3.28 11.08
CA THR A 56 -3.28 3.36 10.19
C THR A 56 -3.00 2.02 9.50
N VAL A 57 -2.64 2.05 8.22
CA VAL A 57 -2.06 0.91 7.51
C VAL A 57 -0.54 1.01 7.56
N ALA A 58 0.12 -0.07 7.97
CA ALA A 58 1.55 -0.21 7.89
C ALA A 58 1.93 -1.19 6.77
N PHE A 59 2.84 -0.77 5.90
CA PHE A 59 3.46 -1.57 4.87
C PHE A 59 4.92 -1.81 5.24
N LYS A 60 5.35 -3.06 5.19
CA LYS A 60 6.75 -3.48 5.36
C LYS A 60 7.16 -4.27 4.15
N GLY A 61 8.39 -4.12 3.70
CA GLY A 61 8.92 -4.96 2.63
C GLY A 61 10.38 -4.70 2.41
N ARG A 62 10.92 -5.24 1.32
CA ARG A 62 12.33 -5.08 0.95
C ARG A 62 12.45 -4.47 -0.43
N VAL A 63 13.42 -3.57 -0.61
CA VAL A 63 13.83 -3.04 -1.90
C VAL A 63 15.33 -3.26 -2.10
N PRO A 64 15.80 -3.44 -3.34
CA PRO A 64 17.24 -3.44 -3.60
C PRO A 64 17.88 -2.11 -3.18
N MET A 65 19.08 -2.17 -2.60
CA MET A 65 19.83 -1.00 -2.15
C MET A 65 19.95 0.08 -3.23
N ARG A 66 20.12 -0.28 -4.52
CA ARG A 66 20.15 0.68 -5.64
C ARG A 66 18.95 1.64 -5.69
N ARG A 67 17.77 1.19 -5.23
CA ARG A 67 16.55 2.03 -5.17
C ARG A 67 16.53 2.91 -3.93
N ALA A 68 17.17 2.46 -2.85
CA ALA A 68 17.25 3.20 -1.59
C ALA A 68 18.35 4.28 -1.58
N VAL A 69 19.46 4.08 -2.30
CA VAL A 69 20.61 5.01 -2.34
C VAL A 69 20.20 6.46 -2.67
N PRO A 70 19.34 6.74 -3.67
CA PRO A 70 18.94 8.11 -3.98
C PRO A 70 18.20 8.83 -2.84
N LEU A 71 17.65 8.10 -1.86
CA LEU A 71 16.99 8.69 -0.69
C LEU A 71 18.00 9.26 0.31
N PHE A 72 19.25 8.81 0.23
CA PHE A 72 20.33 9.20 1.10
C PHE A 72 21.30 10.04 0.26
N SER A 73 21.04 11.35 0.19
CA SER A 73 21.79 12.32 -0.62
C SER A 73 23.32 12.27 -0.40
N THR A 74 23.77 11.80 0.77
CA THR A 74 25.18 11.65 1.14
C THR A 74 25.80 10.30 0.78
N ALA A 75 25.00 9.28 0.47
CA ALA A 75 25.49 7.91 0.21
C ALA A 75 25.63 7.60 -1.30
N ALA A 76 25.08 8.45 -2.17
CA ALA A 76 25.18 8.32 -3.62
C ALA A 76 26.65 8.47 -4.06
N GLY A 77 27.34 7.35 -4.26
CA GLY A 77 28.76 7.29 -4.62
C GLY A 77 29.67 6.59 -3.60
N LEU A 78 29.17 6.33 -2.38
CA LEU A 78 29.93 5.62 -1.34
C LEU A 78 29.55 4.14 -1.22
N VAL A 79 28.46 3.73 -1.86
CA VAL A 79 27.97 2.34 -1.80
C VAL A 79 28.71 1.48 -2.83
N PRO A 80 29.43 0.43 -2.41
CA PRO A 80 30.09 -0.49 -3.33
C PRO A 80 29.08 -1.15 -4.28
N SER A 81 29.45 -1.34 -5.55
CA SER A 81 28.57 -1.96 -6.55
C SER A 81 28.03 -3.32 -6.12
N ALA A 82 28.86 -4.11 -5.40
CA ALA A 82 28.47 -5.41 -4.84
C ALA A 82 27.33 -5.33 -3.79
N TRP A 83 27.03 -4.15 -3.27
CA TRP A 83 25.97 -3.94 -2.28
C TRP A 83 24.66 -3.44 -2.89
N LEU A 84 24.67 -3.01 -4.16
CA LEU A 84 23.50 -2.43 -4.83
C LEU A 84 22.30 -3.39 -4.95
N GLU A 85 22.58 -4.69 -5.03
CA GLU A 85 21.55 -5.75 -5.09
C GLU A 85 21.11 -6.25 -3.71
N ARG A 86 21.78 -5.82 -2.63
CA ARG A 86 21.40 -6.27 -1.29
C ARG A 86 20.02 -5.72 -0.92
N PRO A 87 19.11 -6.55 -0.39
CA PRO A 87 17.79 -6.10 0.01
C PRO A 87 17.89 -5.23 1.27
N VAL A 88 17.19 -4.11 1.27
CA VAL A 88 17.03 -3.21 2.41
C VAL A 88 15.56 -3.15 2.78
N TRP A 89 15.28 -3.23 4.08
CA TRP A 89 13.92 -3.12 4.60
C TRP A 89 13.38 -1.70 4.41
N PHE A 90 12.11 -1.56 4.09
CA PHE A 90 11.38 -0.31 4.16
C PHE A 90 10.16 -0.48 5.07
N TYR A 91 9.71 0.64 5.62
CA TYR A 91 8.50 0.76 6.41
C TYR A 91 7.75 2.03 6.00
N VAL A 92 6.46 1.89 5.72
CA VAL A 92 5.54 3.00 5.44
C VAL A 92 4.32 2.85 6.33
N ALA A 93 4.00 3.84 7.13
CA ALA A 93 2.72 3.94 7.82
C ALA A 93 1.90 5.05 7.15
N ALA A 94 0.66 4.74 6.79
CA ALA A 94 -0.22 5.69 6.13
C ALA A 94 -1.67 5.55 6.61
N ARG A 95 -2.36 6.67 6.72
CA ARG A 95 -3.78 6.72 7.05
C ARG A 95 -4.60 6.86 5.78
N PRO A 96 -5.60 6.00 5.54
CA PRO A 96 -6.51 6.20 4.42
C PRO A 96 -7.35 7.45 4.64
N ARG A 97 -7.59 8.18 3.56
CA ARG A 97 -8.55 9.27 3.47
C ARG A 97 -9.40 9.07 2.25
N VAL A 98 -10.71 9.20 2.44
CA VAL A 98 -11.66 9.22 1.34
C VAL A 98 -11.91 10.68 1.00
N GLU A 99 -11.64 11.06 -0.24
CA GLU A 99 -11.91 12.39 -0.75
C GLU A 99 -12.92 12.31 -1.91
N SER A 100 -13.93 13.17 -1.85
CA SER A 100 -15.01 13.23 -2.84
C SER A 100 -14.71 14.34 -3.84
N ARG A 101 -14.48 13.97 -5.10
CA ARG A 101 -14.31 14.96 -6.19
C ARG A 101 -15.49 14.82 -7.16
N GLY A 102 -16.51 15.65 -6.96
CA GLY A 102 -17.78 15.53 -7.67
C GLY A 102 -18.52 14.25 -7.27
N ARG A 103 -18.92 13.43 -8.26
CA ARG A 103 -19.59 12.14 -8.04
C ARG A 103 -18.64 10.96 -7.74
N ARG A 104 -17.33 11.14 -7.86
CA ARG A 104 -16.35 10.06 -7.66
C ARG A 104 -15.64 10.20 -6.33
N HIS A 105 -15.65 9.13 -5.56
CA HIS A 105 -14.86 9.01 -4.33
C HIS A 105 -13.48 8.42 -4.67
N HIS A 106 -12.42 8.97 -4.06
CA HIS A 106 -11.07 8.46 -4.20
C HIS A 106 -10.51 8.14 -2.82
N LEU A 107 -9.89 6.96 -2.71
CA LEU A 107 -9.13 6.56 -1.54
C LEU A 107 -7.69 7.00 -1.74
N TYR A 108 -7.20 7.87 -0.85
CA TYR A 108 -5.81 8.30 -0.79
C TYR A 108 -5.17 7.79 0.49
N PHE A 109 -3.89 7.47 0.43
CA PHE A 109 -3.09 7.17 1.61
C PHE A 109 -2.24 8.39 1.98
N VAL A 110 -2.50 8.98 3.14
CA VAL A 110 -1.66 10.03 3.70
C VAL A 110 -0.55 9.36 4.50
N VAL A 111 0.69 9.45 4.00
CA VAL A 111 1.86 8.85 4.64
C VAL A 111 2.21 9.65 5.89
N GLU A 112 2.24 8.97 7.04
CA GLU A 112 2.57 9.56 8.34
C GLU A 112 4.00 9.22 8.75
N ARG A 113 4.48 8.02 8.40
CA ARG A 113 5.86 7.59 8.66
C ARG A 113 6.43 6.87 7.47
N PHE A 114 7.67 7.17 7.15
CA PHE A 114 8.45 6.45 6.15
C PHE A 114 9.86 6.22 6.70
N ALA A 115 10.37 5.00 6.55
CA ALA A 115 11.72 4.66 6.97
C ALA A 115 12.32 3.60 6.04
N VAL A 116 13.64 3.65 5.90
CA VAL A 116 14.43 2.63 5.20
C VAL A 116 15.53 2.14 6.14
N GLY A 117 15.58 0.84 6.35
CA GLY A 117 16.36 0.21 7.41
C GLY A 117 15.95 0.77 8.77
N ARG A 118 16.88 1.46 9.43
CA ARG A 118 16.66 2.14 10.71
C ARG A 118 16.49 3.66 10.57
N GLN A 119 16.62 4.19 9.36
CA GLN A 119 16.62 5.62 9.12
C GLN A 119 15.20 6.12 8.78
N PRO A 120 14.61 6.99 9.61
CA PRO A 120 13.38 7.67 9.24
C PRO A 120 13.67 8.67 8.11
N LEU A 121 12.74 8.76 7.16
CA LEU A 121 12.85 9.59 5.97
C LEU A 121 11.59 10.43 5.78
N PRO A 122 11.70 11.63 5.20
CA PRO A 122 10.54 12.41 4.80
C PRO A 122 9.63 11.65 3.85
N ALA A 123 8.31 11.72 4.07
CA ALA A 123 7.31 11.04 3.24
C ALA A 123 7.38 11.43 1.74
N SER A 124 7.87 12.64 1.44
CA SER A 124 8.08 13.11 0.06
C SER A 124 9.07 12.23 -0.73
N LEU A 125 10.06 11.63 -0.06
CA LEU A 125 11.05 10.76 -0.68
C LEU A 125 10.48 9.39 -1.08
N LEU A 126 9.31 9.00 -0.55
CA LEU A 126 8.65 7.76 -0.96
C LEU A 126 8.39 7.74 -2.48
N LYS A 127 8.14 8.89 -3.09
CA LYS A 127 7.93 9.03 -4.54
C LYS A 127 9.14 8.63 -5.38
N LEU A 128 10.34 8.61 -4.79
CA LEU A 128 11.56 8.16 -5.46
C LEU A 128 11.72 6.64 -5.42
N LEU A 129 11.09 5.97 -4.44
CA LEU A 129 11.05 4.50 -4.37
C LEU A 129 9.92 3.92 -5.21
N LEU A 130 8.77 4.60 -5.26
CA LEU A 130 7.59 4.13 -5.95
C LEU A 130 7.64 4.52 -7.42
N ASP A 131 7.42 3.56 -8.31
CA ASP A 131 7.11 3.83 -9.72
C ASP A 131 5.78 4.61 -9.82
N PRO A 132 5.58 5.48 -10.82
CA PRO A 132 4.28 6.06 -11.15
C PRO A 132 3.08 5.10 -11.08
N VAL A 133 3.25 3.84 -11.47
CA VAL A 133 2.21 2.79 -11.36
C VAL A 133 1.89 2.46 -9.91
N ALA A 134 2.91 2.32 -9.06
CA ALA A 134 2.73 2.09 -7.62
C ALA A 134 2.13 3.32 -6.91
N LEU A 135 2.47 4.54 -7.37
CA LEU A 135 1.84 5.77 -6.89
C LEU A 135 0.35 5.82 -7.27
N ARG A 136 -0.04 5.33 -8.46
CA ARG A 136 -1.46 5.18 -8.83
C ARG A 136 -2.17 4.16 -7.95
N ALA A 137 -1.50 3.10 -7.52
CA ALA A 137 -2.09 2.14 -6.58
C ALA A 137 -2.40 2.76 -5.20
N LEU A 138 -1.71 3.83 -4.80
CA LEU A 138 -2.03 4.62 -3.60
C LEU A 138 -3.26 5.54 -3.77
N ALA A 139 -3.73 5.73 -5.01
CA ALA A 139 -4.90 6.53 -5.35
C ALA A 139 -5.95 5.61 -5.97
N TRP A 140 -6.70 4.90 -5.13
CA TRP A 140 -7.69 3.94 -5.62
C TRP A 140 -9.02 4.64 -5.89
N PRO A 141 -9.57 4.60 -7.13
CA PRO A 141 -10.91 5.07 -7.38
C PRO A 141 -11.88 4.17 -6.63
N ILE A 142 -12.64 4.78 -5.71
CA ILE A 142 -13.68 4.06 -4.97
C ILE A 142 -14.87 3.89 -5.93
N PRO A 143 -15.31 2.65 -6.20
CA PRO A 143 -16.49 2.42 -7.03
C PRO A 143 -17.72 3.11 -6.41
N ASP A 144 -18.63 3.61 -7.25
CA ASP A 144 -19.79 4.42 -6.83
C ASP A 144 -20.71 3.72 -5.80
N GLY A 145 -20.60 2.39 -5.64
CA GLY A 145 -21.31 1.61 -4.62
C GLY A 145 -20.67 1.56 -3.23
N VAL A 146 -19.53 2.22 -2.99
CA VAL A 146 -18.82 2.22 -1.71
C VAL A 146 -18.89 3.61 -1.06
N GLY A 147 -19.45 3.68 0.15
CA GLY A 147 -19.69 4.93 0.89
C GLY A 147 -18.58 5.28 1.88
N SER A 148 -17.96 4.28 2.52
CA SER A 148 -16.83 4.54 3.42
C SER A 148 -15.87 3.36 3.55
N VAL A 149 -14.60 3.68 3.84
CA VAL A 149 -13.53 2.72 4.16
C VAL A 149 -13.04 3.06 5.56
N THR A 150 -13.22 2.15 6.52
CA THR A 150 -12.76 2.28 7.90
C THR A 150 -11.70 1.23 8.19
N ILE A 151 -10.64 1.62 8.87
CA ILE A 151 -9.61 0.70 9.34
C ILE A 151 -9.85 0.41 10.81
N GLU A 152 -9.97 -0.86 11.10
CA GLU A 152 -10.10 -1.41 12.44
C GLU A 152 -8.86 -2.26 12.73
N PRO A 153 -8.56 -2.56 14.01
CA PRO A 153 -7.46 -3.46 14.34
C PRO A 153 -7.59 -4.78 13.57
N GLY A 154 -6.58 -5.15 12.78
CA GLY A 154 -6.55 -6.41 12.03
C GLY A 154 -7.44 -6.48 10.78
N GLN A 155 -8.19 -5.43 10.43
CA GLN A 155 -9.11 -5.49 9.28
C GLN A 155 -9.48 -4.13 8.69
N VAL A 156 -9.89 -4.15 7.41
CA VAL A 156 -10.49 -3.00 6.73
C VAL A 156 -11.97 -3.31 6.48
N ALA A 157 -12.83 -2.40 6.93
CA ALA A 157 -14.27 -2.46 6.73
C ALA A 157 -14.68 -1.47 5.64
N ILE A 158 -15.22 -1.99 4.55
CA ILE A 158 -15.79 -1.20 3.45
C ILE A 158 -17.30 -1.24 3.59
N ARG A 159 -17.94 -0.07 3.71
CA ARG A 159 -19.40 0.07 3.76
C ARG A 159 -19.93 0.57 2.42
N PRO A 160 -21.08 0.06 1.95
CA PRO A 160 -21.70 0.56 0.74
C PRO A 160 -22.16 2.02 0.89
N ALA A 161 -22.30 2.73 -0.24
CA ALA A 161 -23.00 4.01 -0.27
C ALA A 161 -24.50 3.75 -0.06
N SER A 162 -25.13 4.51 0.83
CA SER A 162 -26.57 4.41 1.12
C SER A 162 -27.39 5.11 0.04
#